data_AF-A0A7J6WUD4-F1
#
_entry.id   AF-A0A7J6WUD4-F1
#
_cell.length_a   1.000
_cell.length_b   1.000
_cell.length_c   1.000
_cell.angle_alpha   90.00
_cell.angle_beta   90.00
_cell.angle_gamma   90.00
#
_symmetry.space_group_name_H-M   'P 1'
#
loop_
_entity.id
_entity.type
_entity.pdbx_description
1 polymer ?
#
loop_
_entity_poly.entity_id
_entity_poly.type
_entity_poly.pdbx_seq_one_letter_code
_entity_poly.pdbx_strand_id
1 'polypeptide(L)'
;MAISDDGNRSHDGNNGNFVTQEDLDRRLVDLEAKIEAQLTSLRNLIFGDQKRKKTRELPQDVVALHGTTHSATSHNQIPQHNNINTRTDRKDVRTVCHFNMPKSMEAFYQESGRAGRDQLPSKSLLYYGIDDRNKMAFILSNAGNKKLQSSVSQGDSSKKSLEDFNQMVEYCEGSCCRRKQILEFFGEKVPTSLCRKSCDACKHPNLVAKYLEELKCEHGVHGRSRIFMS
;
A
#
# COMPACT_ATOMS: atom_id res chain seq x y z
N MET A 1 -34.84 -24.36 -61.71
CA MET A 1 -33.69 -24.42 -62.64
C MET A 1 -32.45 -24.23 -61.78
N ALA A 2 -31.49 -25.15 -61.84
CA ALA A 2 -30.24 -25.09 -61.06
C ALA A 2 -29.04 -24.96 -62.00
N ILE A 3 -28.06 -24.14 -61.64
CA ILE A 3 -26.62 -24.18 -61.96
C ILE A 3 -26.00 -23.32 -60.81
N SER A 4 -25.14 -23.77 -59.87
CA SER A 4 -23.94 -24.61 -59.86
C SER A 4 -22.63 -23.84 -60.12
N ASP A 5 -21.72 -23.97 -59.14
CA ASP A 5 -20.26 -23.84 -59.13
C ASP A 5 -19.65 -22.45 -59.48
N ASP A 6 -18.51 -21.99 -58.95
CA ASP A 6 -17.53 -22.57 -57.99
C ASP A 6 -17.28 -21.53 -56.84
N GLY A 7 -16.40 -21.64 -55.83
CA GLY A 7 -15.28 -22.56 -55.56
C GLY A 7 -13.91 -21.85 -55.59
N ASN A 8 -13.50 -21.21 -54.49
CA ASN A 8 -12.06 -20.98 -54.25
C ASN A 8 -11.68 -21.01 -52.75
N ARG A 9 -10.57 -21.69 -52.46
CA ARG A 9 -9.91 -21.77 -51.16
C ARG A 9 -8.80 -20.73 -51.08
N SER A 10 -8.66 -20.09 -49.92
CA SER A 10 -7.35 -19.67 -49.41
C SER A 10 -7.26 -20.03 -47.93
N HIS A 11 -6.61 -21.16 -47.65
CA HIS A 11 -6.05 -21.42 -46.33
C HIS A 11 -4.83 -20.52 -46.16
N ASP A 12 -4.88 -19.59 -45.21
CA ASP A 12 -3.67 -19.08 -44.56
C ASP A 12 -3.79 -19.31 -43.06
N GLY A 13 -3.14 -20.40 -42.61
CA GLY A 13 -3.12 -20.82 -41.22
C GLY A 13 -2.17 -19.95 -40.39
N ASN A 14 -2.58 -18.73 -40.05
CA ASN A 14 -1.86 -17.92 -39.08
C ASN A 14 -2.12 -18.42 -37.66
N ASN A 15 -1.46 -19.52 -37.28
CA ASN A 15 -1.57 -20.12 -35.95
C ASN A 15 -0.75 -19.33 -34.90
N GLY A 16 -1.01 -18.03 -34.81
CA GLY A 16 -0.53 -17.20 -33.71
C GLY A 16 -1.30 -17.55 -32.45
N ASN A 17 -0.58 -17.94 -31.38
CA ASN A 17 -1.16 -18.13 -30.05
C ASN A 17 -1.82 -16.81 -29.61
N PHE A 18 -3.13 -16.69 -29.81
CA PHE A 18 -3.91 -15.54 -29.36
C PHE A 18 -4.04 -15.64 -27.85
N VAL A 19 -3.14 -14.95 -27.13
CA VAL A 19 -3.15 -14.87 -25.67
C VAL A 19 -4.49 -14.25 -25.27
N THR A 20 -5.34 -15.04 -24.62
CA THR A 20 -6.68 -14.57 -24.25
C THR A 20 -6.58 -13.57 -23.10
N GLN A 21 -7.63 -12.77 -22.89
CA GLN A 21 -7.70 -11.90 -21.71
C GLN A 21 -7.59 -12.72 -20.40
N GLU A 22 -8.15 -13.93 -20.39
CA GLU A 22 -8.03 -14.85 -19.25
C GLU A 22 -6.59 -15.32 -19.03
N ASP A 23 -5.81 -15.55 -20.09
CA ASP A 23 -4.38 -15.88 -19.99
C ASP A 23 -3.56 -14.71 -19.46
N LEU A 24 -3.89 -13.47 -19.86
CA LEU A 24 -3.26 -12.27 -19.31
C LEU A 24 -3.59 -12.10 -17.83
N ASP A 25 -4.85 -12.28 -17.45
CA ASP A 25 -5.32 -12.15 -16.07
C ASP A 25 -4.72 -13.25 -15.18
N ARG A 26 -4.64 -14.51 -15.64
CA ARG A 26 -3.93 -15.59 -14.93
C ARG A 26 -2.44 -15.30 -14.77
N ARG A 27 -1.76 -14.84 -15.83
CA ARG A 27 -0.33 -14.48 -15.77
C ARG A 27 -0.08 -13.28 -14.86
N LEU A 28 -1.05 -12.38 -14.72
CA LEU A 28 -0.98 -11.26 -13.79
C LEU A 28 -1.17 -11.73 -12.33
N VAL A 29 -2.16 -12.57 -12.05
CA VAL A 29 -2.34 -13.21 -10.73
C VAL A 29 -1.11 -14.02 -10.33
N ASP A 30 -0.50 -14.77 -11.27
CA ASP A 30 0.77 -15.47 -11.04
C ASP A 30 1.94 -14.53 -10.73
N LEU A 31 1.99 -13.36 -11.38
CA LEU A 31 3.02 -12.36 -11.17
C LEU A 31 2.82 -11.64 -9.83
N GLU A 32 1.58 -11.33 -9.46
CA GLU A 32 1.19 -10.80 -8.17
C GLU A 32 1.48 -11.81 -7.05
N ALA A 33 1.16 -13.09 -7.21
CA ALA A 33 1.52 -14.14 -6.26
C ALA A 33 3.04 -14.29 -6.09
N LYS A 34 3.82 -14.14 -7.17
CA LYS A 34 5.30 -14.11 -7.10
C LYS A 34 5.81 -12.86 -6.36
N ILE A 35 5.17 -11.71 -6.56
CA ILE A 35 5.47 -10.48 -5.82
C ILE A 35 5.08 -10.63 -4.34
N GLU A 36 3.88 -11.13 -4.01
CA GLU A 36 3.45 -11.42 -2.63
C GLU A 36 4.40 -12.42 -1.95
N ALA A 37 4.87 -13.46 -2.65
CA ALA A 37 5.86 -14.40 -2.13
C ALA A 37 7.23 -13.74 -1.89
N GLN A 38 7.70 -12.87 -2.80
CA GLN A 38 8.93 -12.10 -2.61
C GLN A 38 8.81 -11.10 -1.46
N LEU A 39 7.69 -10.38 -1.36
CA LEU A 39 7.42 -9.43 -0.27
C LEU A 39 7.25 -10.14 1.07
N THR A 40 6.62 -11.32 1.10
CA THR A 40 6.53 -12.18 2.29
C THR A 40 7.90 -12.74 2.68
N SER A 41 8.73 -13.12 1.71
CA SER A 41 10.12 -13.56 1.97
C SER A 41 10.98 -12.41 2.51
N LEU A 42 10.87 -11.20 1.94
CA LEU A 42 11.52 -9.99 2.45
C LEU A 42 11.01 -9.62 3.85
N ARG A 43 9.71 -9.72 4.10
CA ARG A 43 9.11 -9.51 5.42
C ARG A 43 9.63 -10.54 6.44
N ASN A 44 9.72 -11.82 6.08
CA ASN A 44 10.29 -12.85 6.93
C ASN A 44 11.80 -12.68 7.13
N LEU A 45 12.51 -11.99 6.23
CA LEU A 45 13.91 -11.60 6.42
C LEU A 45 14.05 -10.41 7.40
N ILE A 46 13.09 -9.48 7.40
CA ILE A 46 13.10 -8.27 8.25
C ILE A 46 12.52 -8.54 9.65
N PHE A 47 11.50 -9.38 9.75
CA PHE A 47 10.70 -9.61 10.97
C PHE A 47 10.67 -11.08 11.44
N GLY A 48 11.27 -12.02 10.70
CA GLY A 48 11.40 -13.41 11.13
C GLY A 48 12.41 -13.58 12.26
N ASP A 49 12.27 -14.68 13.00
CA ASP A 49 13.01 -14.94 14.24
C ASP A 49 14.54 -14.75 14.11
N GLN A 50 15.14 -14.10 15.11
CA GLN A 50 16.47 -13.46 15.13
C GLN A 50 17.68 -14.41 15.00
N LYS A 51 17.49 -15.63 14.47
CA LYS A 51 18.49 -16.72 14.49
C LYS A 51 19.15 -17.07 13.16
N ARG A 52 18.83 -16.39 12.04
CA ARG A 52 19.57 -16.54 10.77
C ARG A 52 19.97 -15.21 10.15
N LYS A 53 21.07 -14.64 10.66
CA LYS A 53 21.78 -13.51 10.05
C LYS A 53 22.28 -13.88 8.64
N LYS A 54 21.56 -13.42 7.61
CA LYS A 54 22.16 -13.08 6.32
C LYS A 54 21.48 -11.83 5.79
N THR A 55 21.95 -10.68 6.27
CA THR A 55 21.54 -9.35 5.84
C THR A 55 21.69 -9.23 4.33
N ARG A 56 20.58 -9.35 3.60
CA ARG A 56 20.47 -8.83 2.23
C ARG A 56 19.99 -7.40 2.37
N GLU A 57 20.83 -6.46 1.98
CA GLU A 57 20.48 -5.05 1.91
C GLU A 57 19.31 -4.87 0.92
N LEU A 58 18.38 -3.96 1.22
CA LEU A 58 17.36 -3.57 0.27
C LEU A 58 18.03 -2.86 -0.93
N PRO A 59 17.49 -3.01 -2.16
CA PRO A 59 17.94 -2.22 -3.30
C PRO A 59 17.96 -0.73 -2.99
N GLN A 60 18.96 0.00 -3.48
CA GLN A 60 19.23 1.40 -3.09
C GLN A 60 18.10 2.40 -3.47
N ASP A 61 17.20 1.98 -4.35
CA ASP A 61 16.03 2.68 -4.86
C ASP A 61 14.72 2.37 -4.08
N VAL A 62 14.81 1.52 -3.05
CA VAL A 62 13.68 1.14 -2.17
C VAL A 62 13.82 1.83 -0.81
N VAL A 63 12.79 2.58 -0.41
CA VAL A 63 12.69 3.22 0.91
C VAL A 63 11.67 2.47 1.77
N ALA A 64 12.16 1.78 2.81
CA ALA A 64 11.32 1.12 3.81
C ALA A 64 10.98 2.07 4.96
N LEU A 65 9.71 2.45 5.07
CA LEU A 65 9.17 3.29 6.14
C LEU A 65 8.52 2.43 7.22
N HIS A 66 8.95 2.69 8.46
CA HIS A 66 8.42 2.09 9.68
C HIS A 66 7.83 3.23 10.50
N GLY A 67 6.63 3.04 11.05
CA GLY A 67 5.95 4.10 11.80
C GLY A 67 6.68 4.42 13.10
N THR A 68 7.44 5.53 13.14
CA THR A 68 8.11 5.94 14.37
C THR A 68 7.10 6.44 15.40
N THR A 69 7.05 5.77 16.55
CA THR A 69 6.41 6.28 17.77
C THR A 69 7.23 7.45 18.31
N HIS A 70 7.07 8.63 17.71
CA HIS A 70 7.55 9.89 18.29
C HIS A 70 6.85 10.15 19.63
N SER A 71 7.50 9.70 20.70
CA SER A 71 7.46 10.31 22.02
C SER A 71 8.91 10.49 22.45
N ALA A 72 9.22 11.61 23.11
CA ALA A 72 10.60 12.06 23.27
C ALA A 72 11.41 11.27 24.32
N THR A 73 12.73 11.45 24.24
CA THR A 73 13.77 11.27 25.29
C THR A 73 14.57 9.95 25.35
N SER A 74 15.89 10.15 25.38
CA SER A 74 17.01 9.27 25.77
C SER A 74 17.30 7.94 25.05
N HIS A 75 18.49 7.92 24.43
CA HIS A 75 19.46 6.82 24.38
C HIS A 75 18.96 5.36 24.24
N ASN A 76 19.01 4.85 23.02
CA ASN A 76 20.04 3.83 22.75
C ASN A 76 20.52 3.89 21.29
N GLN A 77 21.82 3.69 21.06
CA GLN A 77 22.46 3.94 19.76
C GLN A 77 22.42 2.70 18.86
N ILE A 78 22.05 2.92 17.60
CA ILE A 78 22.54 2.12 16.46
C ILE A 78 23.36 3.10 15.59
N PRO A 79 24.53 2.73 15.03
CA PRO A 79 25.48 3.70 14.49
C PRO A 79 24.90 4.60 13.39
N GLN A 80 24.79 5.89 13.71
CA GLN A 80 24.39 6.97 12.80
C GLN A 80 25.55 7.32 11.86
N HIS A 81 25.83 6.47 10.86
CA HIS A 81 26.79 6.85 9.83
C HIS A 81 26.16 7.83 8.82
N ASN A 82 26.37 9.12 9.13
CA ASN A 82 26.31 10.29 8.26
C ASN A 82 24.92 10.87 7.88
N ASN A 83 24.68 12.09 8.37
CA ASN A 83 23.74 13.12 7.88
C ASN A 83 22.23 12.81 7.83
N ILE A 84 21.56 12.98 8.97
CA ILE A 84 20.09 13.15 9.04
C ILE A 84 19.62 14.56 8.64
N ASN A 85 20.52 15.54 8.48
CA ASN A 85 20.16 16.93 8.16
C ASN A 85 20.06 17.26 6.65
N THR A 86 20.16 16.25 5.76
CA THR A 86 19.99 16.37 4.30
C THR A 86 19.06 15.28 3.75
N ARG A 87 17.95 15.00 4.47
CA ARG A 87 17.23 13.73 4.35
C ARG A 87 16.14 13.73 3.26
N THR A 88 16.54 13.19 2.10
CA THR A 88 15.72 12.73 0.95
C THR A 88 15.60 13.67 -0.26
N ASP A 89 16.72 13.86 -0.98
CA ASP A 89 16.75 14.42 -2.34
C ASP A 89 17.27 13.45 -3.42
N ARG A 90 17.27 12.13 -3.14
CA ARG A 90 17.37 11.12 -4.20
C ARG A 90 16.13 11.23 -5.10
N LYS A 91 16.35 11.61 -6.36
CA LYS A 91 15.26 11.77 -7.35
C LYS A 91 14.76 10.43 -7.91
N ASP A 92 15.62 9.43 -7.81
CA ASP A 92 15.60 8.10 -8.42
C ASP A 92 14.92 7.01 -7.57
N VAL A 93 14.27 7.36 -6.44
CA VAL A 93 13.51 6.39 -5.63
C VAL A 93 12.41 5.74 -6.49
N ARG A 94 12.40 4.41 -6.58
CA ARG A 94 11.42 3.62 -7.35
C ARG A 94 10.28 3.11 -6.49
N THR A 95 10.53 2.75 -5.23
CA THR A 95 9.48 2.23 -4.36
C THR A 95 9.60 2.79 -2.95
N VAL A 96 8.49 3.32 -2.41
CA VAL A 96 8.30 3.59 -0.98
C VAL A 96 7.40 2.50 -0.41
N CYS A 97 7.78 1.86 0.69
CA CYS A 97 7.03 0.80 1.36
C CYS A 97 6.70 1.19 2.80
N HIS A 98 5.43 1.31 3.14
CA HIS A 98 4.96 1.55 4.52
C HIS A 98 4.59 0.21 5.16
N PHE A 99 5.43 -0.32 6.05
CA PHE A 99 5.17 -1.59 6.74
C PHE A 99 4.18 -1.48 7.90
N ASN A 100 3.88 -0.26 8.32
CA ASN A 100 2.81 0.09 9.24
C ASN A 100 1.98 1.20 8.61
N MET A 101 0.69 1.27 8.96
CA MET A 101 -0.15 2.39 8.53
C MET A 101 0.39 3.72 9.09
N PRO A 102 0.54 4.76 8.26
CA PRO A 102 0.81 6.11 8.72
C PRO A 102 -0.23 6.62 9.70
N LYS A 103 0.12 7.67 10.46
CA LYS A 103 -0.78 8.24 11.49
C LYS A 103 -1.85 9.17 10.92
N SER A 104 -1.65 9.68 9.70
CA SER A 104 -2.59 10.54 8.99
C SER A 104 -2.41 10.43 7.48
N MET A 105 -3.40 10.94 6.73
CA MET A 105 -3.36 11.05 5.28
C MET A 105 -2.26 12.00 4.79
N GLU A 106 -1.99 13.11 5.49
CA GLU A 106 -0.88 14.02 5.16
C GLU A 106 0.48 13.36 5.33
N ALA A 107 0.67 12.58 6.40
CA ALA A 107 1.90 11.82 6.61
C ALA A 107 2.12 10.83 5.46
N PHE A 108 1.10 10.04 5.13
CA PHE A 108 1.14 9.12 3.99
C PHE A 108 1.44 9.83 2.66
N TYR A 109 0.83 11.00 2.41
CA TYR A 109 1.06 11.77 1.19
C TYR A 109 2.51 12.30 1.08
N GLN A 110 3.04 12.87 2.16
CA GLN A 110 4.42 13.35 2.21
C GLN A 110 5.46 12.22 2.14
N GLU A 111 5.13 11.06 2.70
CA GLU A 111 5.98 9.87 2.71
C GLU A 111 6.02 9.17 1.34
N SER A 112 4.85 8.92 0.75
CA SER A 112 4.70 8.34 -0.60
C SER A 112 5.28 9.23 -1.71
N GLY A 113 5.12 10.56 -1.58
CA GLY A 113 5.68 11.58 -2.50
C GLY A 113 7.21 11.68 -2.53
N ARG A 114 7.93 10.81 -1.81
CA ARG A 114 9.38 10.64 -1.94
C ARG A 114 9.77 9.81 -3.18
N ALA A 115 8.84 9.03 -3.74
CA ALA A 115 9.06 8.22 -4.94
C ALA A 115 8.98 9.06 -6.24
N GLY A 116 9.75 8.69 -7.27
CA GLY A 116 9.55 9.18 -8.64
C GLY A 116 9.77 10.68 -8.90
N ARG A 117 10.62 11.35 -8.11
CA ARG A 117 10.93 12.80 -8.29
C ARG A 117 11.70 13.12 -9.58
N ASP A 118 12.17 12.11 -10.31
CA ASP A 118 12.70 12.18 -11.67
C ASP A 118 11.62 11.97 -12.77
N GLN A 119 10.35 11.89 -12.39
CA GLN A 119 9.18 11.64 -13.25
C GLN A 119 9.17 10.26 -13.93
N LEU A 120 10.02 9.32 -13.51
CA LEU A 120 9.96 7.93 -13.98
C LEU A 120 8.94 7.12 -13.17
N PRO A 121 8.40 6.01 -13.74
CA PRO A 121 7.44 5.16 -13.06
C PRO A 121 7.95 4.67 -11.70
N SER A 122 7.13 4.88 -10.67
CA SER A 122 7.43 4.52 -9.29
C SER A 122 6.19 3.98 -8.59
N LYS A 123 6.36 3.41 -7.40
CA LYS A 123 5.28 2.81 -6.59
C LYS A 123 5.33 3.31 -5.15
N SER A 124 4.15 3.48 -4.55
CA SER A 124 3.99 3.59 -3.10
C SER A 124 3.17 2.41 -2.64
N LEU A 125 3.75 1.57 -1.78
CA LEU A 125 3.10 0.40 -1.22
C LEU A 125 2.73 0.66 0.24
N LEU A 126 1.55 0.22 0.64
CA LEU A 126 1.05 0.30 2.00
C LEU A 126 0.59 -1.09 2.47
N TYR A 127 1.12 -1.52 3.61
CA TYR A 127 0.72 -2.74 4.31
C TYR A 127 -0.29 -2.34 5.39
N TYR A 128 -1.56 -2.68 5.17
CA TYR A 128 -2.60 -2.47 6.17
C TYR A 128 -2.90 -3.77 6.91
N GLY A 129 -3.22 -3.68 8.20
CA GLY A 129 -3.54 -4.84 9.02
C GLY A 129 -4.37 -4.49 10.24
N ILE A 130 -5.42 -5.27 10.50
CA ILE A 130 -6.39 -5.03 11.58
C ILE A 130 -5.70 -5.04 12.95
N ASP A 131 -4.76 -5.96 13.19
CA ASP A 131 -4.01 -6.01 14.47
C ASP A 131 -3.28 -4.69 14.75
N ASP A 132 -2.70 -4.08 13.71
CA ASP A 132 -1.85 -2.91 13.84
C ASP A 132 -2.70 -1.62 13.90
N ARG A 133 -3.83 -1.60 13.18
CA ARG A 133 -4.92 -0.62 13.34
C ARG A 133 -5.44 -0.61 14.79
N ASN A 134 -5.83 -1.77 15.32
CA ASN A 134 -6.45 -1.89 16.64
C ASN A 134 -5.49 -1.50 17.77
N LYS A 135 -4.21 -1.89 17.69
CA LYS A 135 -3.16 -1.43 18.61
C LYS A 135 -3.01 0.09 18.60
N MET A 136 -2.95 0.71 17.42
CA MET A 136 -2.81 2.15 17.29
C MET A 136 -4.04 2.91 17.80
N ALA A 137 -5.25 2.44 17.50
CA ALA A 137 -6.50 3.00 18.01
C ALA A 137 -6.55 2.97 19.56
N PHE A 138 -6.14 1.86 20.18
CA PHE A 138 -6.03 1.74 21.64
C PHE A 138 -5.01 2.71 22.25
N ILE A 139 -3.84 2.88 21.61
CA ILE A 139 -2.82 3.85 22.04
C ILE A 139 -3.36 5.28 21.99
N LEU A 140 -4.03 5.67 20.90
CA LEU A 140 -4.60 7.02 20.72
C LEU A 140 -5.73 7.30 21.71
N SER A 141 -6.64 6.33 21.92
CA SER A 141 -7.72 6.42 22.90
C SER A 141 -7.17 6.60 24.33
N ASN A 142 -6.19 5.77 24.73
CA ASN A 142 -5.60 5.84 26.06
C ASN A 142 -4.75 7.09 26.29
N ALA A 143 -4.13 7.65 25.24
CA ALA A 143 -3.45 8.94 25.32
C ALA A 143 -4.43 10.08 25.62
N GLY A 144 -5.65 10.03 25.08
CA GLY A 144 -6.74 10.94 25.46
C GLY A 144 -7.16 10.76 26.91
N ASN A 145 -7.46 9.52 27.32
CA ASN A 145 -7.95 9.20 28.67
C ASN A 145 -6.97 9.59 29.79
N LYS A 146 -5.66 9.34 29.62
CA LYS A 146 -4.65 9.76 30.60
C LYS A 146 -4.50 11.29 30.70
N LYS A 147 -4.68 12.01 29.60
CA LYS A 147 -4.56 13.48 29.56
C LYS A 147 -5.78 14.19 30.19
N LEU A 148 -6.95 13.57 30.22
CA LEU A 148 -8.13 14.15 30.88
C LEU A 148 -7.99 14.27 32.41
N GLN A 149 -7.05 13.54 33.04
CA GLN A 149 -6.75 13.65 34.47
C GLN A 149 -5.75 14.77 34.81
N SER A 150 -5.11 15.37 33.81
CA SER A 150 -4.16 16.49 33.95
C SER A 150 -4.71 17.72 33.25
N SER A 151 -5.16 18.72 34.01
CA SER A 151 -6.03 19.79 33.52
C SER A 151 -5.35 20.78 32.55
N VAL A 152 -6.20 21.33 31.67
CA VAL A 152 -6.01 22.56 30.84
C VAL A 152 -5.21 22.41 29.51
N SER A 153 -5.85 22.86 28.42
CA SER A 153 -5.29 23.21 27.09
C SER A 153 -4.77 22.14 26.09
N GLN A 154 -4.82 20.82 26.36
CA GLN A 154 -4.30 19.80 25.42
C GLN A 154 -5.35 18.80 24.86
N GLY A 155 -6.63 18.99 25.16
CA GLY A 155 -7.70 18.08 24.70
C GLY A 155 -7.93 18.06 23.19
N ASP A 156 -7.64 19.17 22.51
CA ASP A 156 -7.92 19.35 21.07
C ASP A 156 -6.94 18.54 20.20
N SER A 157 -5.65 18.58 20.52
CA SER A 157 -4.59 17.80 19.85
C SER A 157 -4.86 16.29 19.88
N SER A 158 -5.42 15.77 20.98
CA SER A 158 -5.74 14.33 21.08
C SER A 158 -6.96 13.93 20.25
N LYS A 159 -7.94 14.83 20.07
CA LYS A 159 -9.10 14.59 19.19
C LYS A 159 -8.67 14.61 17.73
N LYS A 160 -7.94 15.64 17.31
CA LYS A 160 -7.38 15.71 15.95
C LYS A 160 -6.52 14.50 15.62
N SER A 161 -5.66 14.04 16.53
CA SER A 161 -4.83 12.84 16.31
C SER A 161 -5.65 11.55 16.06
N LEU A 162 -6.87 11.47 16.60
CA LEU A 162 -7.77 10.33 16.38
C LEU A 162 -8.57 10.48 15.07
N GLU A 163 -8.98 11.70 14.74
CA GLU A 163 -9.65 12.04 13.47
C GLU A 163 -8.71 11.80 12.27
N ASP A 164 -7.49 12.32 12.33
CA ASP A 164 -6.41 12.11 11.34
C ASP A 164 -6.14 10.61 11.10
N PHE A 165 -6.14 9.83 12.19
CA PHE A 165 -5.96 8.38 12.13
C PHE A 165 -7.18 7.68 11.51
N ASN A 166 -8.40 8.06 11.90
CA ASN A 166 -9.63 7.48 11.36
C ASN A 166 -9.77 7.74 9.85
N GLN A 167 -9.32 8.90 9.35
CA GLN A 167 -9.32 9.17 7.91
C GLN A 167 -8.32 8.28 7.15
N MET A 168 -7.14 8.03 7.74
CA MET A 168 -6.16 7.08 7.17
C MET A 168 -6.71 5.64 7.16
N VAL A 169 -7.47 5.27 8.19
CA VAL A 169 -8.20 3.99 8.25
C VAL A 169 -9.27 3.89 7.16
N GLU A 170 -10.06 4.94 6.94
CA GLU A 170 -11.08 4.99 5.88
C GLU A 170 -10.45 4.83 4.48
N TYR A 171 -9.31 5.49 4.24
CA TYR A 171 -8.54 5.29 3.01
C TYR A 171 -8.09 3.83 2.82
N CYS A 172 -7.68 3.15 3.90
CA CYS A 172 -7.28 1.74 3.88
C CYS A 172 -8.46 0.79 3.61
N GLU A 173 -9.61 1.04 4.23
CA GLU A 173 -10.79 0.15 4.17
C GLU A 173 -11.79 0.49 3.05
N GLY A 174 -11.56 1.59 2.33
CA GLY A 174 -12.32 1.98 1.16
C GLY A 174 -11.98 1.15 -0.08
N SER A 175 -12.97 0.91 -0.94
CA SER A 175 -12.83 0.15 -2.20
C SER A 175 -12.67 1.03 -3.45
N CYS A 176 -12.64 2.35 -3.29
CA CYS A 176 -12.57 3.29 -4.41
C CYS A 176 -11.12 3.72 -4.75
N CYS A 177 -10.98 4.50 -5.82
CA CYS A 177 -9.70 4.89 -6.38
C CYS A 177 -8.80 5.64 -5.38
N ARG A 178 -7.63 5.07 -5.07
CA ARG A 178 -6.64 5.65 -4.13
C ARG A 178 -6.25 7.08 -4.46
N ARG A 179 -5.92 7.34 -5.73
CA ARG A 179 -5.55 8.69 -6.19
C ARG A 179 -6.70 9.68 -6.02
N LYS A 180 -7.95 9.24 -6.21
CA LYS A 180 -9.12 10.07 -6.02
C LYS A 180 -9.31 10.38 -4.52
N GLN A 181 -9.26 9.38 -3.65
CA GLN A 181 -9.36 9.56 -2.19
C GLN A 181 -8.32 10.56 -1.65
N ILE A 182 -7.05 10.44 -2.07
CA ILE A 182 -5.97 11.34 -1.65
C ILE A 182 -6.27 12.80 -2.05
N LEU A 183 -6.75 13.01 -3.28
CA LEU A 183 -7.04 14.36 -3.78
C LEU A 183 -8.30 14.95 -3.15
N GLU A 184 -9.36 14.14 -2.97
CA GLU A 184 -10.58 14.56 -2.26
C GLU A 184 -10.32 14.91 -0.79
N PHE A 185 -9.38 14.22 -0.13
CA PHE A 185 -8.92 14.56 1.23
C PHE A 185 -8.33 15.97 1.31
N PHE A 186 -7.58 16.42 0.29
CA PHE A 186 -7.08 17.81 0.20
C PHE A 186 -8.12 18.79 -0.40
N GLY A 187 -9.37 18.38 -0.56
CA GLY A 187 -10.46 19.20 -1.07
C GLY A 187 -10.59 19.27 -2.59
N GLU A 188 -9.76 18.54 -3.35
CA GLU A 188 -9.82 18.49 -4.81
C GLU A 188 -10.89 17.52 -5.32
N LYS A 189 -11.87 18.02 -6.08
CA LYS A 189 -12.91 17.19 -6.72
C LYS A 189 -12.45 16.70 -8.08
N VAL A 190 -12.02 15.43 -8.16
CA VAL A 190 -11.46 14.84 -9.40
C VAL A 190 -12.24 13.61 -9.89
N PRO A 191 -12.36 13.41 -11.22
CA PRO A 191 -12.96 12.20 -11.77
C PRO A 191 -11.99 11.02 -11.64
N THR A 192 -12.54 9.82 -11.41
CA THR A 192 -11.77 8.57 -11.28
C THR A 192 -10.87 8.28 -12.49
N SER A 193 -11.26 8.74 -13.70
CA SER A 193 -10.49 8.63 -14.93
C SER A 193 -9.09 9.26 -14.87
N LEU A 194 -8.88 10.27 -14.02
CA LEU A 194 -7.57 10.91 -13.80
C LEU A 194 -6.50 9.92 -13.32
N CYS A 195 -6.89 8.83 -12.65
CA CYS A 195 -5.98 7.78 -12.20
C CYS A 195 -5.39 6.95 -13.35
N ARG A 196 -6.05 6.87 -14.52
CA ARG A 196 -5.57 6.08 -15.68
C ARG A 196 -5.15 4.64 -15.33
N LYS A 197 -5.91 3.98 -14.44
CA LYS A 197 -5.59 2.66 -13.87
C LYS A 197 -4.19 2.56 -13.23
N SER A 198 -3.73 3.59 -12.52
CA SER A 198 -2.43 3.56 -11.82
C SER A 198 -2.44 2.80 -10.48
N CYS A 199 -3.56 2.80 -9.75
CA CYS A 199 -3.70 2.15 -8.43
C CYS A 199 -4.45 0.80 -8.46
N ASP A 200 -4.28 0.02 -7.40
CA ASP A 200 -4.93 -1.27 -7.10
C ASP A 200 -6.43 -1.28 -7.40
N ALA A 201 -7.20 -0.37 -6.80
CA ALA A 201 -8.66 -0.31 -6.91
C ALA A 201 -9.15 0.01 -8.34
N CYS A 202 -8.33 0.68 -9.15
CA CYS A 202 -8.66 0.96 -10.56
C CYS A 202 -8.17 -0.13 -11.53
N LYS A 203 -7.21 -0.97 -11.13
CA LYS A 203 -6.73 -2.11 -11.93
C LYS A 203 -7.55 -3.38 -11.65
N HIS A 204 -7.75 -3.69 -10.37
CA HIS A 204 -8.32 -4.94 -9.88
C HIS A 204 -9.43 -4.70 -8.83
N PRO A 205 -10.52 -3.97 -9.18
CA PRO A 205 -11.58 -3.62 -8.24
C PRO A 205 -12.19 -4.84 -7.53
N ASN A 206 -12.39 -5.95 -8.26
CA ASN A 206 -12.95 -7.19 -7.70
C ASN A 206 -12.00 -7.85 -6.69
N LEU A 207 -10.68 -7.77 -6.91
CA LEU A 207 -9.68 -8.33 -6.01
C LEU A 207 -9.59 -7.48 -4.73
N VAL A 208 -9.59 -6.15 -4.86
CA VAL A 208 -9.63 -5.23 -3.72
C VAL A 208 -10.93 -5.42 -2.91
N ALA A 209 -12.08 -5.57 -3.57
CA ALA A 209 -13.35 -5.86 -2.89
C ALA A 209 -13.28 -7.16 -2.09
N LYS A 210 -12.78 -8.25 -2.69
CA LYS A 210 -12.56 -9.53 -2.01
C LYS A 210 -11.61 -9.39 -0.82
N TYR A 211 -10.50 -8.68 -0.97
CA TYR A 211 -9.51 -8.47 0.11
C TYR A 211 -10.10 -7.67 1.27
N LEU A 212 -10.99 -6.70 0.99
CA LEU A 212 -11.72 -5.93 2.00
C LEU A 212 -12.83 -6.74 2.70
N GLU A 213 -13.40 -7.72 2.02
CA GLU A 213 -14.35 -8.69 2.61
C GLU A 213 -13.62 -9.68 3.52
N GLU A 214 -12.54 -10.30 3.03
CA GLU A 214 -11.65 -11.20 3.82
C GLU A 214 -11.13 -10.54 5.11
N LEU A 215 -10.89 -9.23 5.08
CA LEU A 215 -10.40 -8.43 6.20
C LEU A 215 -11.49 -8.05 7.22
N LYS A 216 -12.78 -8.08 6.83
CA LYS A 216 -13.93 -7.81 7.73
C LYS A 216 -14.47 -9.08 8.41
N CYS A 217 -14.18 -10.25 7.87
CA CYS A 217 -14.64 -11.53 8.42
C CYS A 217 -13.84 -11.96 9.67
N GLU A 218 -14.11 -11.35 10.82
CA GLU A 218 -13.48 -11.68 12.11
C GLU A 218 -13.76 -13.11 12.63
N HIS A 219 -14.68 -13.85 12.00
CA HIS A 219 -15.28 -15.09 12.53
C HIS A 219 -14.84 -16.39 11.83
N GLY A 220 -13.63 -16.44 11.26
CA GLY A 220 -13.13 -17.66 10.62
C GLY A 220 -11.62 -17.83 10.71
N VAL A 221 -11.17 -19.06 10.99
CA VAL A 221 -9.76 -19.50 11.19
C VAL A 221 -8.84 -19.27 9.96
N HIS A 222 -9.37 -18.68 8.88
CA HIS A 222 -8.72 -18.52 7.57
C HIS A 222 -8.81 -17.08 6.99
N GLY A 223 -9.36 -16.10 7.71
CA GLY A 223 -9.45 -14.71 7.23
C GLY A 223 -8.08 -14.02 7.12
N ARG A 224 -7.87 -13.21 6.07
CA ARG A 224 -6.65 -12.40 5.93
C ARG A 224 -6.71 -11.18 6.88
N SER A 225 -5.92 -11.18 7.95
CA SER A 225 -5.81 -10.02 8.85
C SER A 225 -5.06 -8.81 8.25
N ARG A 226 -4.57 -8.91 7.00
CA ARG A 226 -3.72 -7.93 6.32
C ARG A 226 -3.99 -7.86 4.82
N ILE A 227 -3.89 -6.66 4.27
CA ILE A 227 -4.01 -6.38 2.83
C ILE A 227 -2.84 -5.49 2.36
N PHE A 228 -2.63 -5.48 1.04
CA PHE A 228 -1.63 -4.67 0.37
C PHE A 228 -2.33 -3.66 -0.56
N MET A 229 -1.81 -2.43 -0.61
CA MET A 229 -2.34 -1.35 -1.45
C MET A 229 -1.20 -0.72 -2.26
N SER A 230 -1.49 -0.25 -3.49
CA SER A 230 -0.52 0.33 -4.43
C SER A 230 -1.12 1.35 -5.39
#